data_AF-A0A497G9E7-F1
#
_entry.id   AF-A0A497G9E7-F1
#
_cell.length_a   1.000
_cell.length_b   1.000
_cell.length_c   1.000
_cell.angle_alpha   90.00
_cell.angle_beta   90.00
_cell.angle_gamma   90.00
#
_symmetry.space_group_name_H-M   'P 1'
#
loop_
_entity.id
_entity.type
_entity.pdbx_description
1 polymer ?
#
loop_
_entity_poly.entity_id
_entity_poly.type
_entity_poly.pdbx_seq_one_letter_code
_entity_poly.pdbx_strand_id
1 'polypeptide(L)'
;MKKINILFLLLLLSTPLISADPIPVYPKPHISNEGVSNGISQATTIPLSWLILVFLLDLGMNILIIYSGIIILRYLSRIPNSFLIDLPKKNLLASVFIISIIGIISEIIFGLWIGGFIIVILFIFFSFLLTAKKLLYLDWSNSSILGIIAIIINITTWSIIFLI
;
A
#
# COMPACT_ATOMS: atom_id res chain seq x y z
N MET A 1 -17.37 22.10 9.03
CA MET A 1 -16.63 20.91 8.54
C MET A 1 -15.36 21.39 7.85
N LYS A 2 -14.20 21.32 8.53
CA LYS A 2 -12.94 21.80 7.97
C LYS A 2 -12.46 20.81 6.90
N LYS A 3 -12.43 21.24 5.63
CA LYS A 3 -11.79 20.50 4.55
C LYS A 3 -10.29 20.53 4.81
N ILE A 4 -9.74 19.45 5.36
CA ILE A 4 -8.30 19.26 5.38
C ILE A 4 -7.86 19.15 3.93
N ASN A 5 -7.05 20.10 3.50
CA ASN A 5 -6.62 20.26 2.12
C ASN A 5 -5.69 19.08 1.79
N ILE A 6 -6.13 18.15 0.93
CA ILE A 6 -5.37 16.95 0.52
C ILE A 6 -3.98 17.35 -0.02
N LEU A 7 -3.88 18.55 -0.60
CA LEU A 7 -2.62 19.15 -1.05
C LEU A 7 -1.61 19.36 0.09
N PHE A 8 -2.08 19.70 1.30
CA PHE A 8 -1.23 19.93 2.48
C PHE A 8 -0.69 18.62 3.05
N LEU A 9 -1.49 17.54 2.98
CA LEU A 9 -1.06 16.20 3.36
C LEU A 9 0.02 15.68 2.39
N LEU A 10 -0.18 15.89 1.08
CA LEU A 10 0.81 15.57 0.04
C LEU A 10 2.11 16.38 0.19
N LEU A 11 2.03 17.63 0.64
CA LEU A 11 3.22 18.45 0.91
C LEU A 11 4.05 17.91 2.08
N LEU A 12 3.39 17.46 3.16
CA LEU A 12 4.03 16.85 4.33
C LEU A 12 4.69 15.48 4.01
N LEU A 13 4.20 14.78 3.00
CA LEU A 13 4.75 13.50 2.52
C LEU A 13 5.93 13.68 1.55
N SER A 14 6.15 14.89 1.02
CA SER A 14 7.18 15.17 0.00
C SER A 14 8.52 15.68 0.56
N THR A 15 8.65 15.86 1.87
CA THR A 15 9.94 16.24 2.45
C THR A 15 10.85 15.01 2.55
N PRO A 16 12.02 14.98 1.89
CA PRO A 16 13.01 13.96 2.21
C PRO A 16 13.37 14.13 3.69
N LEU A 17 13.36 13.02 4.44
CA LEU A 17 13.96 12.97 5.77
C LEU A 17 15.44 13.32 5.59
N ILE A 18 15.80 14.59 5.74
CA ILE A 18 17.19 15.00 5.81
C ILE A 18 17.69 14.45 7.14
N SER A 19 18.33 13.28 7.07
CA SER A 19 19.22 12.81 8.12
C SER A 19 20.30 13.89 8.24
N ALA A 20 20.19 14.74 9.26
CA ALA A 20 21.27 15.63 9.63
C ALA A 20 22.39 14.75 10.20
N ASP A 21 23.47 14.58 9.44
CA ASP A 21 24.70 14.04 9.98
C ASP A 21 25.11 14.90 11.19
N PRO A 22 25.27 14.31 12.40
CA PRO A 22 25.69 15.08 13.55
C PRO A 22 27.06 15.70 13.29
N ILE A 23 27.15 17.02 13.46
CA ILE A 23 28.40 17.77 13.37
C ILE A 23 29.39 17.12 14.35
N PRO A 24 30.53 16.57 13.90
CA PRO A 24 31.47 15.92 14.78
C PRO A 24 32.11 16.97 15.70
N VAL A 25 31.90 16.81 17.02
CA VAL A 25 32.39 17.70 18.08
C VAL A 25 33.90 17.60 18.31
N TYR A 26 34.62 16.84 17.49
CA TYR A 26 36.09 16.74 17.54
C TYR A 26 36.68 16.72 16.12
N PRO A 27 37.81 17.41 15.88
CA PRO A 27 38.54 17.25 14.63
C PRO A 27 39.05 15.81 14.55
N LYS A 28 38.57 15.05 13.55
CA LYS A 28 39.13 13.73 13.24
C LYS A 28 40.58 13.92 12.81
N PRO A 29 41.53 13.10 13.29
CA PRO A 29 42.91 13.18 12.84
C PRO A 29 42.96 12.92 11.34
N HIS A 30 43.65 13.77 10.59
CA HIS A 30 43.96 13.55 9.18
C HIS A 30 44.83 12.30 9.06
N ILE A 31 44.20 11.15 8.82
CA ILE A 31 44.90 9.97 8.33
C ILE A 31 45.00 10.17 6.82
N SER A 32 46.20 10.54 6.39
CA SER A 32 46.66 10.50 5.01
C SER A 32 46.56 9.07 4.49
N ASN A 33 45.41 8.73 3.92
CA ASN A 33 45.23 7.61 3.00
C ASN A 33 44.08 8.01 2.08
N GLU A 34 44.42 8.79 1.05
CA GLU A 34 43.64 8.90 -0.18
C GLU A 34 43.58 7.50 -0.80
N GLY A 35 42.56 6.74 -0.41
CA GLY A 35 42.27 5.41 -0.90
C GLY A 35 40.77 5.25 -0.94
N VAL A 36 40.16 5.81 -1.99
CA VAL A 36 38.85 5.45 -2.55
C VAL A 36 37.88 4.86 -1.51
N SER A 37 37.41 5.67 -0.57
CA SER A 37 36.09 5.44 -0.03
C SER A 37 35.13 6.22 -0.92
N ASN A 38 34.71 5.57 -2.01
CA ASN A 38 33.34 5.72 -2.45
C ASN A 38 32.47 5.25 -1.28
N GLY A 39 32.38 6.10 -0.25
CA GLY A 39 31.43 5.95 0.83
C GLY A 39 30.08 5.87 0.14
N ILE A 40 29.44 4.73 0.30
CA ILE A 40 28.15 4.41 -0.27
C ILE A 40 27.14 5.38 0.36
N SER A 41 27.09 6.60 -0.16
CA SER A 41 25.92 7.45 -0.16
C SER A 41 25.11 7.16 -1.42
N GLN A 42 25.07 5.89 -1.85
CA GLN A 42 24.06 5.46 -2.80
C GLN A 42 22.75 5.52 -2.03
N ALA A 43 22.12 6.69 -2.03
CA ALA A 43 20.68 6.75 -2.08
C ALA A 43 20.29 5.78 -3.19
N THR A 44 19.86 4.58 -2.80
CA THR A 44 19.32 3.57 -3.70
C THR A 44 18.07 4.20 -4.26
N THR A 45 18.23 4.95 -5.35
CA THR A 45 17.14 5.59 -6.05
C THR A 45 16.32 4.48 -6.67
N ILE A 46 15.20 4.14 -6.00
CA ILE A 46 14.23 3.17 -6.53
C ILE A 46 13.82 3.70 -7.91
N PRO A 47 14.12 2.98 -9.00
CA PRO A 47 13.87 3.49 -10.33
C PRO A 47 12.36 3.63 -10.54
N LEU A 48 11.94 4.73 -11.16
CA LEU A 48 10.51 5.04 -11.37
C LEU A 48 9.79 3.90 -12.12
N SER A 49 10.47 3.22 -13.04
CA SER A 49 9.95 2.06 -13.76
C SER A 49 9.58 0.89 -12.83
N TRP A 50 10.34 0.68 -11.75
CA TRP A 50 10.04 -0.35 -10.75
C TRP A 50 8.81 0.01 -9.93
N LEU A 51 8.66 1.28 -9.51
CA LEU A 51 7.46 1.74 -8.82
C LEU A 51 6.21 1.60 -9.70
N ILE A 52 6.32 1.92 -10.98
CA ILE A 52 5.22 1.73 -11.95
C ILE A 52 4.86 0.25 -12.07
N LEU A 53 5.86 -0.63 -12.18
CA LEU A 53 5.62 -2.08 -12.28
C LEU A 53 4.92 -2.62 -11.02
N VAL A 54 5.41 -2.28 -9.84
CA VAL A 54 4.81 -2.69 -8.55
C VAL A 54 3.37 -2.18 -8.46
N PHE A 55 3.12 -0.93 -8.87
CA PHE A 55 1.78 -0.37 -8.90
C PHE A 55 0.84 -1.10 -9.87
N LEU A 56 1.30 -1.48 -11.06
CA LEU A 56 0.49 -2.23 -12.02
C LEU A 56 0.18 -3.65 -11.52
N LEU A 57 1.14 -4.32 -10.88
CA LEU A 57 0.93 -5.63 -10.28
C LEU A 57 -0.06 -5.56 -9.12
N ASP A 58 0.08 -4.55 -8.26
CA ASP A 58 -0.84 -4.33 -7.14
C ASP A 58 -2.25 -3.98 -7.62
N LEU A 59 -2.40 -3.13 -8.65
CA LEU A 59 -3.69 -2.90 -9.31
C LEU A 59 -4.32 -4.21 -9.82
N GLY A 60 -3.54 -5.04 -10.51
CA GLY A 60 -3.99 -6.33 -11.03
C GLY A 60 -4.44 -7.27 -9.92
N MET A 61 -3.67 -7.38 -8.85
CA MET A 61 -4.02 -8.18 -7.67
C MET A 61 -5.28 -7.67 -7.00
N ASN A 62 -5.43 -6.36 -6.79
CA ASN A 62 -6.62 -5.80 -6.16
C ASN A 62 -7.88 -5.97 -7.02
N ILE A 63 -7.77 -5.92 -8.35
CA ILE A 63 -8.88 -6.30 -9.26
C ILE A 63 -9.28 -7.76 -8.99
N LEU A 64 -8.31 -8.68 -8.96
CA LEU A 64 -8.57 -10.10 -8.72
C LEU A 64 -9.20 -10.34 -7.35
N ILE A 65 -8.72 -9.68 -6.30
CA ILE A 65 -9.27 -9.78 -4.94
C ILE A 65 -10.73 -9.32 -4.90
N ILE A 66 -11.05 -8.18 -5.52
CA ILE A 66 -12.42 -7.66 -5.54
C ILE A 66 -13.34 -8.61 -6.34
N TYR A 67 -12.94 -9.03 -7.54
CA TYR A 67 -13.76 -9.91 -8.37
C TYR A 67 -13.97 -11.28 -7.72
N SER A 68 -12.88 -11.94 -7.30
CA SER A 68 -12.95 -13.24 -6.63
C SER A 68 -13.73 -13.15 -5.32
N GLY A 69 -13.53 -12.08 -4.55
CA GLY A 69 -14.25 -11.84 -3.30
C GLY A 69 -15.75 -11.63 -3.50
N ILE A 70 -16.17 -10.90 -4.53
CA ILE A 70 -17.61 -10.79 -4.88
C ILE A 70 -18.16 -12.15 -5.31
N ILE A 71 -17.39 -12.94 -6.08
CA ILE A 71 -17.79 -14.30 -6.46
C ILE A 71 -17.94 -15.20 -5.22
N ILE A 72 -17.01 -15.13 -4.26
CA ILE A 72 -17.11 -15.88 -2.99
C ILE A 72 -18.35 -15.46 -2.20
N LEU A 73 -18.61 -14.15 -2.08
CA LEU A 73 -19.80 -13.63 -1.41
C LEU A 73 -21.09 -14.11 -2.09
N ARG A 74 -21.08 -14.24 -3.42
CA ARG A 74 -22.18 -14.84 -4.18
C ARG A 74 -22.34 -16.34 -3.85
N TYR A 75 -21.26 -17.13 -3.84
CA TYR A 75 -21.32 -18.55 -3.46
C TYR A 75 -21.84 -18.76 -2.03
N LEU A 76 -21.58 -17.81 -1.14
CA LEU A 76 -22.11 -17.79 0.23
C LEU A 76 -23.55 -17.24 0.33
N SER A 77 -24.23 -16.99 -0.79
CA SER A 77 -25.59 -16.43 -0.87
C SER A 77 -25.76 -15.09 -0.14
N ARG A 78 -24.68 -14.30 -0.01
CA ARG A 78 -24.70 -13.01 0.69
C ARG A 78 -25.05 -11.82 -0.21
N ILE A 79 -25.04 -12.04 -1.52
CA ILE A 79 -25.25 -11.02 -2.56
C ILE A 79 -26.07 -11.65 -3.70
N PRO A 80 -27.01 -10.92 -4.33
CA PRO A 80 -27.78 -11.43 -5.46
C PRO A 80 -26.92 -11.67 -6.72
N ASN A 81 -27.36 -12.60 -7.58
CA ASN A 81 -26.66 -12.95 -8.83
C ASN A 81 -26.46 -11.75 -9.78
N SER A 82 -27.38 -10.78 -9.79
CA SER A 82 -27.30 -9.62 -10.68
C SER A 82 -26.23 -8.60 -10.25
N PHE A 83 -25.75 -8.67 -9.01
CA PHE A 83 -24.88 -7.64 -8.44
C PHE A 83 -23.60 -7.38 -9.24
N LEU A 84 -22.96 -8.43 -9.78
CA LEU A 84 -21.78 -8.27 -10.63
C LEU A 84 -22.08 -7.56 -11.96
N ILE A 85 -23.29 -7.74 -12.48
CA ILE A 85 -23.75 -7.13 -13.74
C ILE A 85 -24.13 -5.67 -13.51
N ASP A 86 -24.76 -5.40 -12.36
CA ASP A 86 -25.25 -4.07 -11.97
C ASP A 86 -24.12 -3.15 -11.46
N LEU A 87 -22.94 -3.71 -11.16
CA LEU A 87 -21.84 -2.95 -10.57
C LEU A 87 -21.18 -2.02 -11.61
N PRO A 88 -21.20 -0.69 -11.40
CA PRO A 88 -20.60 0.24 -12.34
C PRO A 88 -19.07 0.06 -12.38
N LYS A 89 -18.53 -0.27 -13.57
CA LYS A 89 -17.09 -0.48 -13.81
C LYS A 89 -16.22 0.69 -13.30
N LYS A 90 -16.73 1.92 -13.38
CA LYS A 90 -16.05 3.12 -12.87
C LYS A 90 -15.82 3.06 -11.36
N ASN A 91 -16.78 2.57 -10.59
CA ASN A 91 -16.64 2.45 -9.14
C ASN A 91 -15.69 1.31 -8.77
N LEU A 92 -15.70 0.21 -9.52
CA LEU A 92 -14.74 -0.88 -9.34
C LEU A 92 -13.32 -0.35 -9.55
N LEU A 93 -13.05 0.27 -10.69
CA LEU A 93 -11.73 0.84 -10.99
C LEU A 93 -11.33 1.88 -9.94
N ALA A 94 -12.22 2.80 -9.59
CA ALA A 94 -11.93 3.79 -8.54
C ALA A 94 -11.59 3.14 -7.19
N SER A 95 -12.28 2.06 -6.82
CA SER A 95 -12.00 1.31 -5.59
C SER A 95 -10.60 0.69 -5.64
N VAL A 96 -10.27 0.01 -6.74
CA VAL A 96 -8.95 -0.60 -6.95
C VAL A 96 -7.86 0.47 -6.87
N PHE A 97 -8.02 1.60 -7.57
CA PHE A 97 -7.05 2.69 -7.54
C PHE A 97 -6.82 3.23 -6.12
N ILE A 98 -7.90 3.46 -5.35
CA ILE A 98 -7.80 3.95 -3.98
C ILE A 98 -7.10 2.93 -3.08
N ILE A 99 -7.48 1.66 -3.18
CA ILE A 99 -6.87 0.56 -2.41
C ILE A 99 -5.37 0.49 -2.72
N SER A 100 -5.01 0.50 -4.01
CA SER A 100 -3.61 0.38 -4.44
C SER A 100 -2.75 1.54 -3.98
N ILE A 101 -3.25 2.78 -4.11
CA ILE A 101 -2.53 3.95 -3.62
C ILE A 101 -2.31 3.85 -2.11
N ILE A 102 -3.35 3.47 -1.34
CA ILE A 102 -3.22 3.32 0.12
C ILE A 102 -2.25 2.19 0.47
N GLY A 103 -2.34 1.06 -0.21
CA GLY A 103 -1.47 -0.10 -0.01
C GLY A 103 -0.01 0.28 -0.19
N ILE A 104 0.36 0.79 -1.36
CA ILE A 104 1.75 1.16 -1.65
C ILE A 104 2.25 2.28 -0.74
N ILE A 105 1.46 3.32 -0.49
CA ILE A 105 1.88 4.39 0.43
C ILE A 105 2.10 3.81 1.83
N SER A 106 1.23 2.92 2.30
CA SER A 106 1.39 2.30 3.61
C SER A 106 2.65 1.41 3.68
N GLU A 107 2.93 0.64 2.63
CA GLU A 107 4.11 -0.21 2.53
C GLU A 107 5.40 0.61 2.46
N ILE A 108 5.43 1.70 1.70
CA ILE A 108 6.60 2.58 1.62
C ILE A 108 6.89 3.24 2.98
N ILE A 109 5.86 3.69 3.69
CA ILE A 109 6.03 4.41 4.96
C ILE A 109 6.36 3.46 6.12
N PHE A 110 5.67 2.32 6.20
CA PHE A 110 5.70 1.45 7.39
C PHE A 110 6.29 0.05 7.13
N GLY A 111 6.48 -0.36 5.88
CA GLY A 111 6.91 -1.72 5.51
C GLY A 111 8.36 -2.06 5.86
N LEU A 112 9.16 -1.10 6.35
CA LEU A 112 10.58 -1.30 6.66
C LEU A 112 10.85 -2.05 7.96
N TRP A 113 9.85 -2.28 8.82
CA TRP A 113 10.02 -3.01 10.08
C TRP A 113 8.83 -3.94 10.38
N ILE A 114 9.05 -4.95 11.23
CA ILE A 114 8.05 -6.00 11.53
C ILE A 114 6.74 -5.47 12.16
N GLY A 115 6.82 -4.51 13.10
CA GLY A 115 5.64 -3.88 13.70
C GLY A 115 4.83 -2.99 12.74
N GLY A 116 5.40 -2.60 11.61
CA GLY A 116 4.82 -1.71 10.61
C GLY A 116 4.02 -2.53 9.61
N PHE A 117 4.35 -3.80 9.46
CA PHE A 117 3.51 -4.78 8.77
C PHE A 117 2.09 -4.87 9.36
N ILE A 118 1.95 -4.81 10.69
CA ILE A 118 0.63 -4.77 11.34
C ILE A 118 -0.15 -3.51 10.93
N ILE A 119 0.54 -2.36 10.87
CA ILE A 119 -0.04 -1.09 10.46
C ILE A 119 -0.47 -1.15 8.98
N VAL A 120 0.38 -1.68 8.11
CA VAL A 120 0.09 -1.91 6.68
C VAL A 120 -1.15 -2.78 6.52
N ILE A 121 -1.23 -3.92 7.21
CA ILE A 121 -2.39 -4.82 7.18
C ILE A 121 -3.67 -4.09 7.60
N LEU A 122 -3.61 -3.24 8.64
CA LEU A 122 -4.78 -2.46 9.06
C LEU A 122 -5.18 -1.45 7.99
N PHE A 123 -4.23 -0.76 7.36
CA PHE A 123 -4.53 0.17 6.25
C PHE A 123 -5.17 -0.55 5.07
N ILE A 124 -4.67 -1.72 4.69
CA ILE A 124 -5.26 -2.56 3.64
C ILE A 124 -6.67 -2.98 4.03
N PHE A 125 -6.87 -3.45 5.27
CA PHE A 125 -8.19 -3.84 5.74
C PHE A 125 -9.20 -2.69 5.66
N PHE A 126 -8.84 -1.52 6.19
CA PHE A 126 -9.72 -0.36 6.19
C PHE A 126 -9.94 0.20 4.79
N SER A 127 -8.94 0.15 3.90
CA SER A 127 -9.11 0.57 2.51
C SER A 127 -10.15 -0.30 1.82
N PHE A 128 -10.05 -1.63 1.93
CA PHE A 128 -11.04 -2.57 1.38
C PHE A 128 -12.41 -2.41 2.03
N LEU A 129 -12.48 -2.33 3.37
CA LEU A 129 -13.74 -2.16 4.11
C LEU A 129 -14.49 -0.91 3.65
N LEU A 130 -13.80 0.24 3.60
CA LEU A 130 -14.41 1.53 3.30
C LEU A 130 -14.74 1.68 1.82
N THR A 131 -13.88 1.22 0.92
CA THR A 131 -14.15 1.26 -0.53
C THR A 131 -15.27 0.30 -0.91
N ALA A 132 -15.28 -0.92 -0.39
CA ALA A 132 -16.37 -1.87 -0.57
C ALA A 132 -17.71 -1.30 -0.08
N LYS A 133 -17.72 -0.66 1.11
CA LYS A 133 -18.93 -0.06 1.66
C LYS A 133 -19.42 1.14 0.82
N LYS A 134 -18.52 2.07 0.48
CA LYS A 134 -18.90 3.36 -0.11
C LYS A 134 -19.03 3.35 -1.62
N LEU A 135 -18.17 2.62 -2.33
CA LEU A 135 -18.09 2.64 -3.80
C LEU A 135 -18.77 1.42 -4.42
N LEU A 136 -18.66 0.25 -3.77
CA LEU A 136 -19.30 -0.98 -4.23
C LEU A 136 -20.68 -1.20 -3.60
N TYR A 137 -21.14 -0.31 -2.72
CA TYR A 137 -22.45 -0.36 -2.06
C TYR A 137 -22.72 -1.66 -1.28
N LEU A 138 -21.66 -2.31 -0.79
CA LEU A 138 -21.80 -3.54 0.00
C LEU A 138 -22.25 -3.25 1.42
N ASP A 139 -22.91 -4.20 2.07
CA ASP A 139 -23.18 -4.12 3.50
C ASP A 139 -21.89 -4.21 4.32
N TRP A 140 -21.93 -3.73 5.56
CA TRP A 140 -20.78 -3.75 6.45
C TRP A 140 -20.20 -5.15 6.62
N SER A 141 -21.06 -6.17 6.77
CA SER A 141 -20.65 -7.56 6.92
C SER A 141 -19.95 -8.10 5.67
N ASN A 142 -20.46 -7.78 4.47
CA ASN A 142 -19.88 -8.24 3.21
C ASN A 142 -18.58 -7.50 2.90
N SER A 143 -18.52 -6.21 3.23
CA SER A 143 -17.31 -5.39 3.12
C SER A 143 -16.21 -5.88 4.04
N SER A 144 -16.54 -6.30 5.28
CA SER A 144 -15.55 -6.87 6.20
C SER A 144 -15.00 -8.20 5.71
N ILE A 145 -15.83 -9.05 5.09
CA ILE A 145 -15.37 -10.33 4.52
C ILE A 145 -14.37 -10.08 3.39
N LEU A 146 -14.65 -9.12 2.50
CA LEU A 146 -13.69 -8.70 1.47
C LEU A 146 -12.37 -8.22 2.07
N GLY A 147 -12.43 -7.38 3.12
CA GLY A 147 -11.25 -6.93 3.83
C GLY A 147 -10.43 -8.07 4.43
N ILE A 148 -11.09 -9.07 5.04
CA ILE A 148 -10.42 -10.25 5.60
C ILE A 148 -9.76 -11.08 4.49
N ILE A 149 -10.45 -11.31 3.37
CA ILE A 149 -9.88 -12.01 2.21
C ILE A 149 -8.63 -11.29 1.71
N ALA A 150 -8.69 -9.97 1.59
CA ALA A 150 -7.56 -9.16 1.17
C ALA A 150 -6.36 -9.29 2.12
N ILE A 151 -6.59 -9.24 3.44
CA ILE A 151 -5.53 -9.46 4.44
C ILE A 151 -4.88 -10.85 4.24
N ILE A 152 -5.70 -11.90 4.13
CA ILE A 152 -5.20 -13.29 4.01
C ILE A 152 -4.32 -13.41 2.76
N ILE A 153 -4.78 -12.88 1.62
CA ILE A 153 -4.03 -12.92 0.36
C ILE A 153 -2.73 -12.12 0.47
N ASN A 154 -2.77 -10.93 1.09
CA ASN A 154 -1.59 -10.09 1.26
C ASN A 154 -0.55 -10.78 2.18
N ILE A 155 -0.96 -11.32 3.33
CA ILE A 155 -0.09 -12.12 4.21
C ILE A 155 0.51 -13.32 3.46
N THR A 156 -0.30 -14.05 2.69
CA THR A 156 0.15 -15.21 1.91
C THR A 156 1.20 -14.80 0.87
N THR A 157 0.95 -13.70 0.16
CA THR A 157 1.86 -13.17 -0.87
C THR A 157 3.20 -12.80 -0.26
N TRP A 158 3.19 -12.05 0.84
CA TRP A 158 4.42 -11.70 1.56
C TRP A 158 5.14 -12.92 2.13
N SER A 159 4.40 -13.90 2.66
CA SER A 159 5.00 -15.15 3.16
C SER A 159 5.73 -15.91 2.04
N ILE A 160 5.15 -15.97 0.84
CA ILE A 160 5.79 -16.58 -0.33
C ILE A 160 7.03 -15.79 -0.73
N ILE A 161 6.95 -14.45 -0.79
CA ILE A 161 8.09 -13.59 -1.14
C ILE A 161 9.24 -13.76 -0.16
N PHE A 162 8.97 -13.86 1.15
CA PHE A 162 10.01 -14.06 2.16
C PHE A 162 10.61 -15.48 2.17
N LEU A 163 9.93 -16.47 1.58
CA LEU A 163 10.42 -17.85 1.50
C LEU A 163 11.33 -18.11 0.29
N ILE A 164 11.22 -17.30 -0.77
CA ILE A 164 12.02 -17.37 -1.99
C ILE A 164 13.34 -16.61 -1.81
#